data_AF-A0A4Z2BXM6-F1
#
_entry.id   AF-A0A4Z2BXM6-F1
#
_cell.length_a   1.000
_cell.length_b   1.000
_cell.length_c   1.000
_cell.angle_alpha   90.00
_cell.angle_beta   90.00
_cell.angle_gamma   90.00
#
_symmetry.space_group_name_H-M   'P 1'
#
loop_
_entity.id
_entity.type
_entity.pdbx_description
1 polymer ?
#
loop_
_entity_poly.entity_id
_entity_poly.type
_entity_poly.pdbx_seq_one_letter_code
_entity_poly.pdbx_strand_id
1 'polypeptide(L)'
;MGNAAAGGLEQETAENSAGTTSGMGDPAQFFQKKQPAPPKLPMPPEEELEERFNLVLSSMNLPPDKLKLLSQYDNEKKWELVCDQERFQVKSPPSTYLTKIKSFYQDQGGVPRRLKKRIQEATQVLKDLEISLRTNHIGWAQEFLDEKNNGLDVLVEYLSHAQSDASFEVESVENGGTISDRAKSPDRSVEDLTKSSSSSHSSYGMSRAARALTVRLSSTLGNKIYKKSSSSQRDDVHVCIMCLRAIMNYQSGFNLVMSHPRCVNEITLSLYSRNPRTKALVLELLAAVCLVRGGHDIILSAFDNFKEVSKEKNRFEKLMEYFINDDSNIDFMVACMQFINIVVHSVENMNFRVHLQYEFTHLGLDTYLQNLKETESEKLHVQIQAYMDNVLDVGALLEDC
;
A
#
# COMPACT_ATOMS: atom_id res chain seq x y z
N MET A 1 30.23 -42.68 25.96
CA MET A 1 30.46 -42.53 27.41
C MET A 1 29.45 -41.49 27.88
N GLY A 2 28.37 -41.76 28.61
CA GLY A 2 28.05 -42.84 29.53
C GLY A 2 27.73 -42.24 30.90
N ASN A 3 26.49 -42.48 31.38
CA ASN A 3 25.85 -42.20 32.69
C ASN A 3 24.66 -41.24 32.57
N ALA A 4 23.37 -41.60 32.71
CA ALA A 4 22.61 -42.65 33.42
C ALA A 4 22.44 -42.46 34.95
N ALA A 5 21.18 -42.25 35.36
CA ALA A 5 20.44 -42.70 36.58
C ALA A 5 19.46 -41.58 37.03
N ALA A 6 18.13 -41.72 36.89
CA ALA A 6 17.18 -42.45 37.77
C ALA A 6 17.12 -41.84 39.19
N GLY A 7 16.00 -41.54 39.84
CA GLY A 7 14.56 -41.80 39.72
C GLY A 7 13.95 -41.55 41.12
N GLY A 8 12.62 -41.45 41.26
CA GLY A 8 11.94 -41.62 42.57
C GLY A 8 10.88 -40.59 42.93
N LEU A 9 9.62 -41.01 42.85
CA LEU A 9 8.43 -40.46 43.51
C LEU A 9 8.52 -40.65 45.03
N GLU A 10 8.01 -39.71 45.83
CA GLU A 10 7.22 -39.99 47.05
C GLU A 10 6.23 -38.86 47.34
N GLN A 11 5.08 -39.25 47.88
CA GLN A 11 3.87 -38.50 48.16
C GLN A 11 3.68 -38.49 49.67
N GLU A 12 3.47 -37.33 50.31
CA GLU A 12 2.94 -37.27 51.67
C GLU A 12 1.89 -36.14 51.82
N THR A 13 0.75 -36.55 52.34
CA THR A 13 -0.39 -35.75 52.81
C THR A 13 -0.20 -35.36 54.28
N ALA A 14 -0.55 -34.12 54.66
CA ALA A 14 -0.97 -33.82 56.03
C ALA A 14 -1.81 -32.52 56.12
N GLU A 15 -2.84 -32.58 56.97
CA GLU A 15 -3.95 -31.65 57.15
C GLU A 15 -3.64 -30.38 57.97
N ASN A 16 -4.45 -29.34 57.70
CA ASN A 16 -5.00 -28.29 58.57
C ASN A 16 -4.21 -27.74 59.78
N SER A 17 -4.10 -26.40 59.85
CA SER A 17 -4.52 -25.61 61.03
C SER A 17 -4.63 -24.12 60.73
N ALA A 18 -5.70 -23.52 61.26
CA ALA A 18 -6.13 -22.14 61.11
C ALA A 18 -5.23 -21.12 61.84
N GLY A 19 -5.14 -19.90 61.31
CA GLY A 19 -4.48 -18.77 61.95
C GLY A 19 -5.00 -17.44 61.41
N THR A 20 -5.92 -16.83 62.14
CA THR A 20 -6.54 -15.53 61.91
C THR A 20 -5.55 -14.39 62.17
N THR A 21 -5.31 -13.49 61.22
CA THR A 21 -4.93 -12.10 61.52
C THR A 21 -5.51 -11.11 60.51
N SER A 22 -6.16 -10.10 61.09
CA SER A 22 -6.79 -8.94 60.49
C SER A 22 -5.78 -7.95 59.90
N GLY A 23 -6.06 -7.41 58.71
CA GLY A 23 -5.38 -6.26 58.13
C GLY A 23 -6.30 -5.49 57.18
N MET A 24 -6.74 -4.32 57.62
CA MET A 24 -7.57 -3.34 56.92
C MET A 24 -7.03 -2.95 55.53
N GLY A 25 -7.92 -2.72 54.55
CA GLY A 25 -7.61 -1.89 53.39
C GLY A 25 -8.49 -2.14 52.17
N ASP A 26 -9.73 -1.66 52.19
CA ASP A 26 -10.50 -1.43 50.95
C ASP A 26 -10.04 -0.10 50.32
N PRO A 27 -9.84 -0.05 49.00
CA PRO A 27 -10.60 0.94 48.26
C PRO A 27 -11.17 0.42 46.94
N ALA A 28 -12.50 0.52 46.84
CA ALA A 28 -13.27 0.76 45.62
C ALA A 28 -13.13 -0.27 44.48
N GLN A 29 -13.89 -1.37 44.60
CA GLN A 29 -14.29 -2.18 43.46
C GLN A 29 -15.18 -1.36 42.51
N PHE A 30 -14.64 -0.98 41.35
CA PHE A 30 -15.47 -0.75 40.17
C PHE A 30 -16.10 -2.10 39.77
N PHE A 31 -17.36 -2.30 40.10
CA PHE A 31 -18.19 -3.37 39.54
C PHE A 31 -18.34 -3.14 38.03
N GLN A 32 -17.40 -3.64 37.23
CA GLN A 32 -17.73 -4.02 35.87
C GLN A 32 -18.58 -5.29 35.97
N LYS A 33 -19.88 -5.15 35.72
CA LYS A 33 -20.77 -6.27 35.41
C LYS A 33 -20.09 -7.11 34.34
N LYS A 34 -19.54 -8.25 34.75
CA LYS A 34 -19.10 -9.32 33.85
C LYS A 34 -20.33 -9.69 33.02
N GLN A 35 -20.28 -9.45 31.71
CA GLN A 35 -21.30 -9.99 30.81
C GLN A 35 -21.38 -11.50 31.04
N PRO A 36 -22.58 -12.09 31.14
CA PRO A 36 -22.70 -13.53 31.32
C PRO A 36 -22.03 -14.23 30.13
N ALA A 37 -21.16 -15.19 30.43
CA ALA A 37 -20.61 -16.06 29.40
C ALA A 37 -21.79 -16.67 28.62
N PRO A 38 -21.77 -16.60 27.28
CA PRO A 38 -22.85 -17.17 26.49
C PRO A 38 -22.96 -18.68 26.78
N PRO A 39 -24.16 -19.27 26.70
CA PRO A 39 -24.36 -20.68 27.01
C PRO A 39 -23.40 -21.53 26.18
N LYS A 40 -22.58 -22.35 26.86
CA LYS A 40 -21.73 -23.34 26.20
C LYS A 40 -22.65 -24.32 25.50
N LEU A 41 -22.68 -24.30 24.17
CA LEU A 41 -23.30 -25.36 23.40
C LEU A 41 -22.60 -26.68 23.80
N PRO A 42 -23.36 -27.75 24.09
CA PRO A 42 -22.75 -29.02 24.44
C PRO A 42 -21.86 -29.49 23.28
N MET A 43 -20.67 -29.96 23.62
CA MET A 43 -19.72 -30.46 22.62
C MET A 43 -20.34 -31.69 21.92
N PRO A 44 -20.36 -31.72 20.57
CA PRO A 44 -20.90 -32.84 19.82
C PRO A 44 -19.99 -34.09 19.94
N PRO A 45 -20.45 -35.26 19.44
CA PRO A 45 -19.60 -36.45 19.34
C PRO A 45 -18.30 -36.17 18.58
N GLU A 46 -17.24 -36.92 18.91
CA GLU A 46 -15.88 -36.69 18.38
C GLU A 46 -15.80 -36.69 16.85
N GLU A 47 -16.55 -37.57 16.19
CA GLU A 47 -16.64 -37.65 14.73
C GLU A 47 -17.22 -36.36 14.11
N GLU A 48 -18.34 -35.87 14.66
CA GLU A 48 -18.97 -34.63 14.19
C GLU A 48 -18.12 -33.39 14.50
N LEU A 49 -17.45 -33.38 15.66
CA LEU A 49 -16.51 -32.31 16.02
C LEU A 49 -15.37 -32.22 14.99
N GLU A 50 -14.77 -33.34 14.63
CA GLU A 50 -13.65 -33.39 13.69
C GLU A 50 -14.09 -32.95 12.29
N GLU A 51 -15.28 -33.35 11.82
CA GLU A 51 -15.85 -32.87 10.56
C GLU A 51 -16.05 -31.35 10.56
N ARG A 52 -16.69 -30.80 11.60
CA ARG A 52 -16.92 -29.35 11.72
C ARG A 52 -15.61 -28.58 11.81
N PHE A 53 -14.64 -29.08 12.57
CA PHE A 53 -13.33 -28.48 12.72
C PHE A 53 -12.56 -28.46 11.38
N ASN A 54 -12.60 -29.54 10.61
CA ASN A 54 -11.98 -29.61 9.29
C ASN A 54 -12.60 -28.63 8.29
N LEU A 55 -13.93 -28.45 8.34
CA LEU A 55 -14.62 -27.42 7.54
C LEU A 55 -14.12 -26.01 7.91
N VAL A 56 -13.99 -25.70 9.20
CA VAL A 56 -13.45 -24.42 9.68
C VAL A 56 -12.04 -24.20 9.16
N LEU A 57 -11.14 -25.18 9.31
CA LEU A 57 -9.75 -25.07 8.85
C LEU A 57 -9.66 -24.86 7.32
N SER A 58 -10.49 -25.56 6.55
CA SER A 58 -10.53 -25.40 5.09
C SER A 58 -10.92 -23.98 4.67
N SER A 59 -11.72 -23.30 5.49
CA SER A 59 -12.18 -21.94 5.22
C SER A 59 -11.17 -20.84 5.59
N MET A 60 -10.07 -21.17 6.28
CA MET A 60 -9.11 -20.19 6.82
C MET A 60 -7.87 -19.94 5.95
N ASN A 61 -7.73 -20.62 4.80
CA ASN A 61 -6.58 -20.47 3.88
C ASN A 61 -5.21 -20.58 4.60
N LEU A 62 -5.04 -21.60 5.44
CA LEU A 62 -3.84 -21.80 6.26
C LEU A 62 -2.73 -22.54 5.50
N PRO A 63 -1.45 -22.21 5.75
CA PRO A 63 -0.33 -23.02 5.26
C PRO A 63 -0.36 -24.47 5.82
N PRO A 64 0.18 -25.46 5.10
CA PRO A 64 0.17 -26.87 5.51
C PRO A 64 0.74 -27.11 6.92
N ASP A 65 1.81 -26.40 7.28
CA ASP A 65 2.46 -26.55 8.60
C ASP A 65 1.56 -26.08 9.75
N LYS A 66 0.79 -25.00 9.53
CA LYS A 66 -0.16 -24.49 10.52
C LYS A 66 -1.39 -25.39 10.64
N LEU A 67 -1.86 -25.95 9.52
CA LEU A 67 -2.94 -26.94 9.51
C LEU A 67 -2.55 -28.21 10.28
N LYS A 68 -1.32 -28.69 10.08
CA LYS A 68 -0.77 -29.83 10.82
C LYS A 68 -0.62 -29.55 12.32
N LEU A 69 -0.30 -28.32 12.71
CA LEU A 69 -0.22 -27.93 14.11
C LEU A 69 -1.61 -27.87 14.77
N LEU A 70 -2.59 -27.27 14.09
CA LEU A 70 -3.95 -27.12 14.61
C LEU A 70 -4.72 -28.45 14.69
N SER A 71 -4.46 -29.38 13.77
CA SER A 71 -5.08 -30.73 13.81
C SER A 71 -4.69 -31.55 15.04
N GLN A 72 -3.58 -31.21 15.71
CA GLN A 72 -3.11 -31.87 16.94
C GLN A 72 -3.74 -31.31 18.22
N TYR A 73 -4.68 -30.36 18.11
CA TYR A 73 -5.35 -29.80 19.28
C TYR A 73 -6.25 -30.83 19.98
N ASP A 74 -6.40 -30.65 21.29
CA ASP A 74 -7.39 -31.33 22.12
C ASP A 74 -8.82 -30.92 21.75
N ASN A 75 -9.78 -31.81 22.02
CA ASN A 75 -11.16 -31.65 21.59
C ASN A 75 -11.82 -30.38 22.15
N GLU A 76 -11.44 -29.96 23.36
CA GLU A 76 -11.90 -28.72 23.96
C GLU A 76 -11.51 -27.48 23.14
N LYS A 77 -10.25 -27.41 22.69
CA LYS A 77 -9.77 -26.29 21.86
C LYS A 77 -10.32 -26.33 20.45
N LYS A 78 -10.49 -27.52 19.88
CA LYS A 78 -11.16 -27.68 18.57
C LYS A 78 -12.58 -27.15 18.63
N TRP A 79 -13.32 -27.49 19.69
CA TRP A 79 -14.70 -27.04 19.87
C TRP A 79 -14.80 -25.54 20.14
N GLU A 80 -13.87 -24.96 20.91
CA GLU A 80 -13.77 -23.52 21.09
C GLU A 80 -13.60 -22.78 19.75
N LEU A 81 -12.69 -23.26 18.88
CA LEU A 81 -12.48 -22.67 17.56
C LEU A 81 -13.71 -22.76 16.66
N VAL A 82 -14.42 -23.90 16.68
CA VAL A 82 -15.67 -24.08 15.93
C VAL A 82 -16.74 -23.10 16.43
N CYS A 83 -16.91 -22.99 17.74
CA CYS A 83 -17.85 -22.05 18.35
C CYS A 83 -17.54 -20.60 17.98
N ASP A 84 -16.26 -20.21 18.01
CA ASP A 84 -15.83 -18.86 17.67
C ASP A 84 -16.10 -18.55 16.19
N GLN A 85 -15.84 -19.51 15.31
CA GLN A 85 -16.13 -19.35 13.88
C GLN A 85 -17.64 -19.27 13.60
N GLU A 86 -18.48 -20.06 14.26
CA GLU A 86 -19.94 -19.99 14.10
C GLU A 86 -20.53 -18.66 14.62
N ARG A 87 -19.88 -18.05 15.62
CA ARG A 87 -20.27 -16.73 16.14
C ARG A 87 -19.82 -15.59 15.23
N PHE A 88 -18.81 -15.82 14.39
CA PHE A 88 -18.28 -14.81 13.49
C PHE A 88 -19.29 -14.49 12.38
N GLN A 89 -19.67 -13.21 12.28
CA GLN A 89 -20.54 -12.71 11.22
C GLN A 89 -19.80 -11.72 10.33
N VAL A 90 -19.86 -11.96 9.03
CA VAL A 90 -19.34 -11.04 8.02
C VAL A 90 -20.13 -9.74 8.05
N LYS A 91 -19.40 -8.61 8.14
CA LYS A 91 -19.99 -7.27 8.23
C LYS A 91 -20.79 -6.87 6.98
N SER A 92 -20.31 -7.19 5.78
CA SER A 92 -20.95 -6.83 4.53
C SER A 92 -20.55 -7.78 3.39
N PRO A 93 -21.47 -8.10 2.45
CA PRO A 93 -21.15 -8.94 1.30
C PRO A 93 -20.29 -8.20 0.26
N PRO A 94 -19.55 -8.91 -0.61
CA PRO A 94 -18.69 -8.32 -1.64
C PRO A 94 -19.39 -7.25 -2.50
N SER A 95 -20.61 -7.53 -2.95
CA SER A 95 -21.42 -6.64 -3.79
C SER A 95 -21.62 -5.23 -3.21
N THR A 96 -21.65 -5.09 -1.88
CA THR A 96 -21.81 -3.79 -1.21
C THR A 96 -20.57 -2.91 -1.41
N TYR A 97 -19.37 -3.49 -1.34
CA TYR A 97 -18.13 -2.78 -1.58
C TYR A 97 -18.00 -2.41 -3.05
N LEU A 98 -18.26 -3.36 -3.94
CA LEU A 98 -18.15 -3.18 -5.38
C LEU A 98 -19.07 -2.07 -5.91
N THR A 99 -20.31 -2.01 -5.42
CA THR A 99 -21.26 -0.94 -5.79
C THR A 99 -20.72 0.44 -5.41
N LYS A 100 -20.15 0.57 -4.20
CA LYS A 100 -19.54 1.83 -3.74
C LYS A 100 -18.30 2.19 -4.56
N ILE A 101 -17.41 1.23 -4.82
CA ILE A 101 -16.18 1.46 -5.59
C ILE A 101 -16.51 1.93 -7.00
N LYS A 102 -17.45 1.25 -7.69
CA LYS A 102 -17.97 1.65 -9.01
C LYS A 102 -18.47 3.10 -9.02
N SER A 103 -19.19 3.51 -7.98
CA SER A 103 -19.73 4.88 -7.89
C SER A 103 -18.65 5.97 -7.87
N PHE A 104 -17.41 5.66 -7.45
CA PHE A 104 -16.36 6.68 -7.35
C PHE A 104 -15.75 7.10 -8.70
N TYR A 105 -15.81 6.24 -9.72
CA TYR A 105 -15.23 6.50 -11.04
C TYR A 105 -16.27 6.57 -12.18
N GLN A 106 -17.49 6.06 -11.97
CA GLN A 106 -18.57 6.14 -12.97
C GLN A 106 -19.31 7.50 -12.94
N ASP A 107 -19.45 8.14 -11.78
CA ASP A 107 -20.10 9.46 -11.65
C ASP A 107 -19.12 10.61 -11.93
N GLN A 108 -18.94 10.93 -13.22
CA GLN A 108 -18.05 11.98 -13.72
C GLN A 108 -18.61 13.42 -13.59
N GLY A 109 -19.78 13.62 -12.98
CA GLY A 109 -20.47 14.93 -12.91
C GLY A 109 -20.06 15.88 -11.77
N GLY A 110 -18.89 15.71 -11.15
CA GLY A 110 -18.55 16.35 -9.88
C GLY A 110 -17.60 17.56 -9.97
N VAL A 111 -17.97 18.68 -9.35
CA VAL A 111 -17.11 19.87 -9.15
C VAL A 111 -15.79 19.49 -8.44
N PRO A 112 -14.61 20.02 -8.86
CA PRO A 112 -13.29 19.72 -8.28
C PRO A 112 -13.20 19.88 -6.75
N ARG A 113 -14.03 20.77 -6.17
CA ARG A 113 -14.12 21.00 -4.72
C ARG A 113 -14.56 19.76 -3.90
N ARG A 114 -15.05 18.68 -4.52
CA ARG A 114 -15.43 17.44 -3.84
C ARG A 114 -14.42 16.28 -3.98
N LEU A 115 -13.33 16.45 -4.74
CA LEU A 115 -12.36 15.37 -5.01
C LEU A 115 -11.72 14.82 -3.73
N LYS A 116 -11.22 15.69 -2.84
CA LYS A 116 -10.60 15.26 -1.58
C LYS A 116 -11.54 14.44 -0.69
N LYS A 117 -12.82 14.84 -0.63
CA LYS A 117 -13.84 14.11 0.14
C LYS A 117 -14.11 12.74 -0.49
N ARG A 118 -14.23 12.68 -1.82
CA ARG A 118 -14.38 11.43 -2.57
C ARG A 118 -13.21 10.49 -2.32
N ILE A 119 -11.97 10.97 -2.41
CA ILE A 119 -10.76 10.16 -2.14
C ILE A 119 -10.78 9.63 -0.70
N GLN A 120 -11.17 10.46 0.28
CA GLN A 120 -11.26 10.01 1.67
C GLN A 120 -12.33 8.94 1.87
N GLU A 121 -13.51 9.10 1.27
CA GLU A 121 -14.59 8.11 1.30
C GLU A 121 -14.17 6.81 0.60
N ALA A 122 -13.54 6.90 -0.57
CA ALA A 122 -13.02 5.76 -1.30
C ALA A 122 -11.93 5.03 -0.52
N THR A 123 -11.00 5.76 0.09
CA THR A 123 -9.96 5.21 0.97
C THR A 123 -10.58 4.42 2.12
N GLN A 124 -11.65 4.94 2.75
CA GLN A 124 -12.30 4.22 3.84
C GLN A 124 -13.01 2.94 3.36
N VAL A 125 -13.71 3.01 2.22
CA VAL A 125 -14.34 1.82 1.63
C VAL A 125 -13.30 0.76 1.27
N LEU A 126 -12.18 1.17 0.69
CA LEU A 126 -11.07 0.28 0.35
C LEU A 126 -10.40 -0.30 1.60
N LYS A 127 -10.30 0.44 2.71
CA LYS A 127 -9.76 -0.09 3.97
C LYS A 127 -10.66 -1.17 4.55
N ASP A 128 -11.97 -0.93 4.60
CA ASP A 128 -12.93 -1.93 5.06
C ASP A 128 -12.94 -3.16 4.12
N LEU A 129 -12.72 -2.96 2.82
CA LEU A 129 -12.57 -4.05 1.84
C LEU A 129 -11.27 -4.85 2.05
N GLU A 130 -10.13 -4.18 2.23
CA GLU A 130 -8.82 -4.80 2.52
C GLU A 130 -8.93 -5.72 3.73
N ILE A 131 -9.54 -5.22 4.82
CA ILE A 131 -9.75 -5.99 6.03
C ILE A 131 -10.61 -7.22 5.70
N SER A 132 -11.72 -7.03 4.98
CA SER A 132 -12.63 -8.12 4.61
C SER A 132 -11.94 -9.19 3.76
N LEU A 133 -11.13 -8.80 2.76
CA LEU A 133 -10.35 -9.73 1.93
C LEU A 133 -9.31 -10.52 2.73
N ARG A 134 -8.70 -9.90 3.75
CA ARG A 134 -7.63 -10.52 4.54
C ARG A 134 -8.14 -11.36 5.71
N THR A 135 -9.26 -10.99 6.34
CA THR A 135 -9.68 -11.58 7.62
C THR A 135 -10.97 -12.39 7.57
N ASN A 136 -11.80 -12.27 6.52
CA ASN A 136 -12.96 -13.14 6.38
C ASN A 136 -12.52 -14.54 5.92
N HIS A 137 -13.45 -15.50 6.04
CA HIS A 137 -13.29 -16.83 5.47
C HIS A 137 -13.02 -16.75 3.96
N ILE A 138 -12.25 -17.71 3.44
CA ILE A 138 -11.79 -17.72 2.04
C ILE A 138 -12.94 -17.73 1.02
N GLY A 139 -14.09 -18.29 1.38
CA GLY A 139 -15.31 -18.25 0.56
C GLY A 139 -15.78 -16.83 0.24
N TRP A 140 -15.53 -15.86 1.13
CA TRP A 140 -15.82 -14.46 0.87
C TRP A 140 -14.95 -13.89 -0.25
N ALA A 141 -13.66 -14.22 -0.25
CA ALA A 141 -12.74 -13.80 -1.32
C ALA A 141 -13.05 -14.52 -2.64
N GLN A 142 -13.46 -15.79 -2.58
CA GLN A 142 -13.95 -16.53 -3.75
C GLN A 142 -15.20 -15.86 -4.35
N GLU A 143 -16.19 -15.51 -3.52
CA GLU A 143 -17.38 -14.76 -3.96
C GLU A 143 -16.99 -13.40 -4.55
N PHE A 144 -16.06 -12.67 -3.93
CA PHE A 144 -15.58 -11.39 -4.46
C PHE A 144 -14.97 -11.52 -5.88
N LEU A 145 -14.24 -12.61 -6.13
CA LEU A 145 -13.51 -12.88 -7.38
C LEU A 145 -14.32 -13.66 -8.43
N ASP A 146 -15.56 -14.06 -8.12
CA ASP A 146 -16.39 -14.84 -9.04
C ASP A 146 -16.85 -14.03 -10.27
N GLU A 147 -17.36 -14.75 -11.27
CA GLU A 147 -17.84 -14.15 -12.54
C GLU A 147 -19.04 -13.21 -12.35
N LYS A 148 -19.76 -13.33 -11.23
CA LYS A 148 -20.94 -12.51 -10.94
C LYS A 148 -20.54 -11.15 -10.40
N ASN A 149 -19.54 -11.11 -9.52
CA ASN A 149 -19.07 -9.91 -8.87
C ASN A 149 -17.97 -9.22 -9.67
N ASN A 150 -17.10 -9.98 -10.36
CA ASN A 150 -15.94 -9.50 -11.11
C ASN A 150 -15.11 -8.50 -10.30
N GLY A 151 -14.87 -8.80 -9.02
CA GLY A 151 -14.30 -7.84 -8.09
C GLY A 151 -12.88 -7.40 -8.42
N LEU A 152 -12.10 -8.28 -9.08
CA LEU A 152 -10.76 -7.94 -9.56
C LEU A 152 -10.81 -6.84 -10.62
N ASP A 153 -11.68 -6.97 -11.63
CA ASP A 153 -11.82 -5.98 -12.70
C ASP A 153 -12.18 -4.60 -12.14
N VAL A 154 -13.08 -4.56 -11.16
CA VAL A 154 -13.53 -3.32 -10.51
C VAL A 154 -12.39 -2.65 -9.75
N LEU A 155 -11.56 -3.42 -9.05
CA LEU A 155 -10.38 -2.89 -8.36
C LEU A 155 -9.33 -2.36 -9.34
N VAL A 156 -9.07 -3.10 -10.42
CA VAL A 156 -8.11 -2.69 -11.46
C VAL A 156 -8.60 -1.43 -12.17
N GLU A 157 -9.89 -1.34 -12.48
CA GLU A 157 -10.50 -0.16 -13.10
C GLU A 157 -10.45 1.06 -12.17
N TYR A 158 -10.76 0.88 -10.88
CA TYR A 158 -10.61 1.94 -9.90
C TYR A 158 -9.14 2.40 -9.78
N LEU A 159 -8.19 1.46 -9.74
CA LEU A 159 -6.76 1.76 -9.62
C LEU A 159 -6.27 2.57 -10.83
N SER A 160 -6.66 2.16 -12.04
CA SER A 160 -6.33 2.86 -13.29
C SER A 160 -6.89 4.29 -13.28
N HIS A 161 -8.17 4.47 -12.94
CA HIS A 161 -8.78 5.80 -12.80
C HIS A 161 -8.07 6.64 -11.73
N ALA A 162 -7.74 6.02 -10.60
CA ALA A 162 -7.05 6.68 -9.52
C ALA A 162 -5.68 7.22 -9.99
N GLN A 163 -4.92 6.44 -10.77
CA GLN A 163 -3.60 6.84 -11.26
C GLN A 163 -3.66 7.88 -12.39
N SER A 164 -4.65 7.82 -13.28
CA SER A 164 -4.82 8.82 -14.35
C SER A 164 -5.08 10.22 -13.79
N ASP A 165 -5.88 10.33 -12.72
CA ASP A 165 -6.15 11.60 -12.03
C ASP A 165 -4.89 12.20 -11.40
N ALA A 166 -3.96 11.35 -10.93
CA ALA A 166 -2.71 11.81 -10.32
C ALA A 166 -1.71 12.34 -11.36
N SER A 167 -1.74 11.79 -12.58
CA SER A 167 -0.82 12.15 -13.66
C SER A 167 -1.02 13.60 -14.14
N PHE A 168 -2.24 14.15 -14.01
CA PHE A 168 -2.53 15.55 -14.34
C PHE A 168 -1.95 16.57 -13.35
N GLU A 169 -1.53 16.17 -12.14
CA GLU A 169 -0.87 17.08 -11.19
C GLU A 169 0.64 17.26 -11.46
N VAL A 170 1.27 16.39 -12.26
CA VAL A 170 2.73 16.43 -12.47
C VAL A 170 3.15 17.52 -13.48
N GLU A 171 2.26 18.00 -14.35
CA GLU A 171 2.58 19.05 -15.34
C GLU A 171 2.31 20.50 -14.85
N SER A 172 1.68 20.72 -13.70
CA SER A 172 1.20 22.06 -13.31
C SER A 172 2.17 22.92 -12.47
N VAL A 173 3.45 22.52 -12.32
CA VAL A 173 4.40 23.26 -11.44
C VAL A 173 5.65 23.81 -12.15
N GLU A 174 5.79 23.65 -13.47
CA GLU A 174 6.89 24.27 -14.22
C GLU A 174 6.38 25.17 -15.35
N ASN A 175 5.72 26.28 -15.00
CA ASN A 175 5.79 27.45 -15.85
C ASN A 175 5.48 28.74 -15.08
N GLY A 176 6.52 29.41 -14.62
CA GLY A 176 6.41 30.66 -13.88
C GLY A 176 7.78 31.29 -13.61
N GLY A 177 8.54 31.59 -14.66
CA GLY A 177 9.83 32.25 -14.50
C GLY A 177 10.59 32.50 -15.80
N THR A 178 10.07 33.33 -16.71
CA THR A 178 10.91 33.91 -17.77
C THR A 178 11.64 35.13 -17.23
N ILE A 179 12.92 34.93 -16.91
CA ILE A 179 13.92 35.98 -16.72
C ILE A 179 14.10 36.71 -18.05
N SER A 180 13.87 38.03 -18.07
CA SER A 180 14.20 38.90 -19.19
C SER A 180 15.41 39.74 -18.80
N ASP A 181 16.57 39.39 -19.37
CA ASP A 181 17.77 40.21 -19.36
C ASP A 181 17.74 41.20 -20.52
N ARG A 182 17.73 42.51 -20.24
CA ARG A 182 18.53 43.47 -21.03
C ARG A 182 18.77 44.80 -20.30
N ALA A 183 20.05 45.11 -20.11
CA ALA A 183 20.54 46.37 -19.59
C ALA A 183 20.73 47.45 -20.69
N LYS A 184 20.54 48.71 -20.26
CA LYS A 184 21.10 50.02 -20.73
C LYS A 184 20.59 50.70 -22.04
N SER A 185 19.70 51.70 -21.83
CA SER A 185 19.82 53.18 -22.05
C SER A 185 20.26 53.78 -23.42
N PRO A 186 20.03 55.09 -23.68
CA PRO A 186 18.77 55.81 -23.96
C PRO A 186 18.86 56.60 -25.30
N ASP A 187 17.86 57.44 -25.58
CA ASP A 187 17.92 58.73 -26.30
C ASP A 187 17.08 58.90 -27.59
N ARG A 188 16.56 60.14 -27.73
CA ARG A 188 15.92 60.83 -28.88
C ARG A 188 14.39 60.85 -29.03
N SER A 189 13.85 61.92 -28.44
CA SER A 189 12.82 62.88 -28.90
C SER A 189 12.40 62.84 -30.38
N VAL A 190 11.09 63.03 -30.63
CA VAL A 190 10.52 64.10 -31.49
C VAL A 190 9.04 64.34 -31.13
N GLU A 191 8.65 65.62 -31.15
CA GLU A 191 7.33 66.20 -30.91
C GLU A 191 6.30 65.86 -32.02
N ASP A 192 4.99 65.93 -31.77
CA ASP A 192 4.20 67.17 -32.03
C ASP A 192 2.65 66.96 -32.09
N LEU A 193 1.96 67.87 -31.39
CA LEU A 193 0.62 68.48 -31.56
C LEU A 193 -0.60 67.75 -32.20
N THR A 194 -1.75 67.76 -31.51
CA THR A 194 -2.85 68.75 -31.71
C THR A 194 -4.21 68.32 -31.10
N LYS A 195 -4.96 69.36 -30.67
CA LYS A 195 -6.44 69.49 -30.54
C LYS A 195 -7.15 69.11 -29.22
N SER A 196 -7.31 70.18 -28.43
CA SER A 196 -8.43 70.57 -27.56
C SER A 196 -9.85 70.13 -27.95
N SER A 197 -10.73 69.95 -26.95
CA SER A 197 -11.96 70.73 -26.72
C SER A 197 -12.77 70.21 -25.51
N SER A 198 -12.98 71.07 -24.50
CA SER A 198 -14.23 71.39 -23.73
C SER A 198 -15.36 70.35 -23.64
N SER A 199 -16.14 70.18 -22.56
CA SER A 199 -16.48 71.04 -21.42
C SER A 199 -17.39 70.27 -20.44
N SER A 200 -17.43 70.79 -19.21
CA SER A 200 -18.34 70.54 -18.08
C SER A 200 -19.84 70.49 -18.39
N HIS A 201 -20.61 69.80 -17.52
CA HIS A 201 -21.82 70.36 -16.89
C HIS A 201 -22.22 69.63 -15.59
N SER A 202 -22.52 70.45 -14.58
CA SER A 202 -23.11 70.12 -13.29
C SER A 202 -24.62 69.89 -13.39
N SER A 203 -25.21 69.16 -12.44
CA SER A 203 -26.23 69.67 -11.49
C SER A 203 -27.21 68.60 -10.99
N TYR A 204 -27.23 68.47 -9.66
CA TYR A 204 -28.34 68.26 -8.71
C TYR A 204 -29.56 67.37 -9.05
N GLY A 205 -29.84 66.45 -8.12
CA GLY A 205 -31.20 66.38 -7.53
C GLY A 205 -31.77 65.00 -7.18
N MET A 206 -31.95 64.78 -5.87
CA MET A 206 -33.04 64.06 -5.20
C MET A 206 -32.83 62.61 -4.69
N SER A 207 -33.10 62.52 -3.39
CA SER A 207 -32.94 61.43 -2.43
C SER A 207 -33.97 60.29 -2.56
N ARG A 208 -33.59 59.07 -2.19
CA ARG A 208 -34.06 58.34 -0.98
C ARG A 208 -33.58 56.87 -0.97
N ALA A 209 -33.34 56.41 0.26
CA ALA A 209 -33.27 55.02 0.73
C ALA A 209 -32.01 54.20 0.39
N ALA A 210 -31.18 53.93 1.40
CA ALA A 210 -31.07 52.61 2.03
C ALA A 210 -29.84 52.51 2.94
N ARG A 211 -30.12 52.30 4.24
CA ARG A 211 -29.43 51.49 5.25
C ARG A 211 -27.89 51.43 5.24
N ALA A 212 -27.35 51.93 6.35
CA ALA A 212 -25.95 51.93 6.77
C ALA A 212 -25.25 50.57 6.68
N LEU A 213 -24.05 50.58 6.08
CA LEU A 213 -23.01 49.58 6.24
C LEU A 213 -21.90 50.17 7.13
N THR A 214 -21.90 49.82 8.42
CA THR A 214 -20.73 50.03 9.28
C THR A 214 -19.97 48.71 9.35
N VAL A 215 -19.03 48.50 8.43
CA VAL A 215 -18.03 47.45 8.55
C VAL A 215 -17.03 47.90 9.61
N ARG A 216 -17.12 47.32 10.82
CA ARG A 216 -16.03 47.38 11.80
C ARG A 216 -14.88 46.53 11.29
N LEU A 217 -13.77 47.19 10.96
CA LEU A 217 -12.49 46.58 10.68
C LEU A 217 -11.86 46.17 12.02
N SER A 218 -11.87 44.87 12.33
CA SER A 218 -11.10 44.31 13.44
C SER A 218 -9.90 43.57 12.88
N SER A 219 -8.73 44.22 12.98
CA SER A 219 -7.42 43.65 12.73
C SER A 219 -7.14 42.53 13.72
N THR A 220 -7.12 41.28 13.24
CA THR A 220 -6.49 40.17 13.95
C THR A 220 -5.31 39.69 13.11
N LEU A 221 -4.12 39.93 13.64
CA LEU A 221 -2.87 39.30 13.22
C LEU A 221 -3.02 37.79 13.43
N GLY A 222 -3.51 37.10 12.40
CA GLY A 222 -3.51 35.65 12.33
C GLY A 222 -2.14 35.17 11.86
N ASN A 223 -1.39 34.55 12.77
CA ASN A 223 -0.22 33.74 12.43
C ASN A 223 -0.58 32.78 11.28
N LYS A 224 -0.09 33.06 10.07
CA LYS A 224 -0.05 32.07 8.98
C LYS A 224 0.96 31.01 9.37
N ILE A 225 0.50 30.04 10.17
CA ILE A 225 1.10 28.71 10.18
C ILE A 225 1.02 28.25 8.73
N TYR A 226 2.17 28.17 8.06
CA TYR A 226 2.34 27.33 6.89
C TYR A 226 2.04 25.90 7.33
N LYS A 227 0.76 25.56 7.45
CA LYS A 227 0.34 24.17 7.35
C LYS A 227 0.73 23.81 5.93
N LYS A 228 1.89 23.16 5.79
CA LYS A 228 2.23 22.30 4.66
C LYS A 228 0.91 21.61 4.34
N SER A 229 0.24 22.02 3.26
CA SER A 229 -0.96 21.31 2.86
C SER A 229 -0.46 19.88 2.72
N SER A 230 -1.03 18.97 3.51
CA SER A 230 -0.85 17.56 3.25
C SER A 230 -1.31 17.41 1.81
N SER A 231 -0.36 17.40 0.87
CA SER A 231 -0.57 17.03 -0.53
C SER A 231 -1.53 15.87 -0.47
N SER A 232 -2.69 15.94 -1.12
CA SER A 232 -3.73 14.91 -1.04
C SER A 232 -3.08 13.55 -1.24
N GLN A 233 -2.73 12.86 -0.16
CA GLN A 233 -1.98 11.63 -0.24
C GLN A 233 -2.95 10.65 -0.87
N ARG A 234 -2.54 10.03 -1.97
CA ARG A 234 -3.31 9.02 -2.68
C ARG A 234 -3.28 7.72 -1.89
N ASP A 235 -3.77 7.80 -0.65
CA ASP A 235 -3.88 6.69 0.28
C ASP A 235 -4.84 5.64 -0.28
N ASP A 236 -5.80 6.06 -1.10
CA ASP A 236 -6.67 5.18 -1.86
C ASP A 236 -5.89 4.24 -2.79
N VAL A 237 -4.86 4.74 -3.49
CA VAL A 237 -3.97 3.90 -4.32
C VAL A 237 -3.23 2.90 -3.44
N HIS A 238 -2.63 3.36 -2.34
CA HIS A 238 -1.91 2.48 -1.41
C HIS A 238 -2.78 1.33 -0.90
N VAL A 239 -4.00 1.65 -0.44
CA VAL A 239 -4.92 0.65 0.11
C VAL A 239 -5.45 -0.27 -1.00
N CYS A 240 -5.64 0.23 -2.23
CA CYS A 240 -6.00 -0.63 -3.37
C CYS A 240 -4.90 -1.70 -3.62
N ILE A 241 -3.62 -1.33 -3.55
CA ILE A 241 -2.51 -2.28 -3.62
C ILE A 241 -2.52 -3.27 -2.45
N MET A 242 -2.90 -2.84 -1.24
CA MET A 242 -3.09 -3.77 -0.11
C MET A 242 -4.24 -4.77 -0.37
N CYS A 243 -5.34 -4.36 -1.02
CA CYS A 243 -6.39 -5.29 -1.45
C CYS A 243 -5.85 -6.33 -2.44
N LEU A 244 -5.06 -5.91 -3.43
CA LEU A 244 -4.42 -6.83 -4.39
C LEU A 244 -3.45 -7.78 -3.69
N ARG A 245 -2.69 -7.33 -2.69
CA ARG A 245 -1.86 -8.18 -1.84
C ARG A 245 -2.68 -9.26 -1.11
N ALA A 246 -3.83 -8.88 -0.55
CA ALA A 246 -4.72 -9.84 0.12
C ALA A 246 -5.25 -10.89 -0.86
N ILE A 247 -5.63 -10.47 -2.09
CA ILE A 247 -6.06 -11.38 -3.17
C ILE A 247 -4.93 -12.33 -3.58
N MET A 248 -3.70 -11.82 -3.72
CA MET A 248 -2.52 -12.62 -4.09
C MET A 248 -2.09 -13.62 -3.03
N ASN A 249 -2.50 -13.44 -1.76
CA ASN A 249 -2.27 -14.41 -0.69
C ASN A 249 -3.19 -15.66 -0.81
N TYR A 250 -4.16 -15.62 -1.72
CA TYR A 250 -4.99 -16.77 -2.07
C TYR A 250 -4.55 -17.34 -3.41
N GLN A 251 -4.25 -18.64 -3.47
CA GLN A 251 -3.68 -19.28 -4.67
C GLN A 251 -4.50 -19.04 -5.95
N SER A 252 -5.83 -19.17 -5.90
CA SER A 252 -6.66 -18.91 -7.09
C SER A 252 -6.70 -17.41 -7.42
N GLY A 253 -6.68 -16.53 -6.41
CA GLY A 253 -6.63 -15.08 -6.60
C GLY A 253 -5.32 -14.63 -7.25
N PHE A 254 -4.20 -15.21 -6.83
CA PHE A 254 -2.88 -15.01 -7.45
C PHE A 254 -2.87 -15.37 -8.94
N ASN A 255 -3.43 -16.54 -9.29
CA ASN A 255 -3.54 -16.96 -10.69
C ASN A 255 -4.43 -16.00 -11.51
N LEU A 256 -5.55 -15.53 -10.95
CA LEU A 256 -6.40 -14.52 -11.59
C LEU A 256 -5.63 -13.22 -11.84
N VAL A 257 -4.87 -12.73 -10.87
CA VAL A 257 -4.02 -11.54 -11.02
C VAL A 257 -3.00 -11.68 -12.15
N MET A 258 -2.32 -12.83 -12.25
CA MET A 258 -1.34 -13.09 -13.32
C MET A 258 -1.99 -13.20 -14.70
N SER A 259 -3.18 -13.80 -14.79
CA SER A 259 -3.90 -13.98 -16.05
C SER A 259 -4.65 -12.72 -16.51
N HIS A 260 -4.92 -11.78 -15.60
CA HIS A 260 -5.67 -10.57 -15.91
C HIS A 260 -4.82 -9.60 -16.74
N PRO A 261 -5.29 -9.17 -17.94
CA PRO A 261 -4.46 -8.52 -18.96
C PRO A 261 -3.88 -7.16 -18.55
N ARG A 262 -4.49 -6.48 -17.57
CA ARG A 262 -4.03 -5.16 -17.09
C ARG A 262 -3.54 -5.15 -15.66
N CYS A 263 -3.72 -6.23 -14.88
CA CYS A 263 -3.59 -6.11 -13.42
C CYS A 263 -2.15 -5.81 -13.01
N VAL A 264 -1.19 -6.58 -13.54
CA VAL A 264 0.23 -6.38 -13.24
C VAL A 264 0.76 -5.06 -13.80
N ASN A 265 0.27 -4.62 -14.95
CA ASN A 265 0.62 -3.31 -15.53
C ASN A 265 0.18 -2.16 -14.61
N GLU A 266 -1.05 -2.20 -14.11
CA GLU A 266 -1.59 -1.17 -13.18
C GLU A 266 -0.91 -1.21 -11.80
N ILE A 267 -0.51 -2.40 -11.32
CA ILE A 267 0.36 -2.53 -10.15
C ILE A 267 1.70 -1.83 -10.42
N THR A 268 2.31 -2.06 -11.58
CA THR A 268 3.61 -1.48 -11.95
C THR A 268 3.53 0.05 -12.08
N LEU A 269 2.46 0.58 -12.68
CA LEU A 269 2.21 2.03 -12.76
C LEU A 269 2.04 2.69 -11.37
N SER A 270 1.69 1.92 -10.33
CA SER A 270 1.65 2.45 -8.95
C SER A 270 3.03 2.85 -8.40
N LEU A 271 4.14 2.49 -9.07
CA LEU A 271 5.48 2.99 -8.73
C LEU A 271 5.57 4.52 -8.82
N TYR A 272 4.68 5.18 -9.56
CA TYR A 272 4.58 6.65 -9.59
C TYR A 272 4.16 7.29 -8.27
N SER A 273 3.67 6.50 -7.31
CA SER A 273 3.25 7.03 -6.01
C SER A 273 4.41 7.72 -5.30
N ARG A 274 4.20 8.95 -4.81
CA ARG A 274 5.18 9.66 -3.96
C ARG A 274 5.39 9.00 -2.60
N ASN A 275 4.55 8.04 -2.21
CA ASN A 275 4.68 7.35 -0.93
C ASN A 275 5.68 6.18 -1.07
N PRO A 276 6.84 6.20 -0.38
CA PRO A 276 7.83 5.12 -0.48
C PRO A 276 7.27 3.78 0.02
N ARG A 277 6.32 3.79 0.97
CA ARG A 277 5.65 2.56 1.42
C ARG A 277 4.83 1.92 0.31
N THR A 278 4.19 2.71 -0.55
CA THR A 278 3.48 2.18 -1.73
C THR A 278 4.47 1.58 -2.72
N LYS A 279 5.57 2.27 -3.01
CA LYS A 279 6.61 1.74 -3.92
C LYS A 279 7.18 0.41 -3.40
N ALA A 280 7.51 0.34 -2.12
CA ALA A 280 8.01 -0.89 -1.49
C ALA A 280 7.02 -2.04 -1.65
N LEU A 281 5.75 -1.81 -1.33
CA LEU A 281 4.69 -2.82 -1.46
C LEU A 281 4.49 -3.28 -2.91
N VAL A 282 4.53 -2.35 -3.87
CA VAL A 282 4.44 -2.67 -5.30
C VAL A 282 5.61 -3.58 -5.70
N LEU A 283 6.84 -3.25 -5.31
CA LEU A 283 8.02 -4.05 -5.63
C LEU A 283 7.96 -5.45 -4.98
N GLU A 284 7.46 -5.57 -3.75
CA GLU A 284 7.22 -6.87 -3.11
C GLU A 284 6.25 -7.74 -3.91
N LEU A 285 5.15 -7.16 -4.41
CA LEU A 285 4.17 -7.90 -5.22
C LEU A 285 4.75 -8.30 -6.58
N LEU A 286 5.46 -7.39 -7.25
CA LEU A 286 6.10 -7.67 -8.54
C LEU A 286 7.19 -8.74 -8.39
N ALA A 287 7.97 -8.71 -7.32
CA ALA A 287 8.95 -9.75 -6.99
C ALA A 287 8.29 -11.13 -6.80
N ALA A 288 7.17 -11.19 -6.08
CA ALA A 288 6.42 -12.44 -5.90
C ALA A 288 5.89 -13.02 -7.23
N VAL A 289 5.40 -12.16 -8.13
CA VAL A 289 5.00 -12.58 -9.48
C VAL A 289 6.21 -13.00 -10.31
N CYS A 290 7.34 -12.30 -10.22
CA CYS A 290 8.55 -12.60 -10.99
C CYS A 290 9.09 -14.02 -10.71
N LEU A 291 8.99 -14.48 -9.46
CA LEU A 291 9.55 -15.76 -9.01
C LEU A 291 8.76 -17.00 -9.46
N VAL A 292 7.49 -16.86 -9.88
CA VAL A 292 6.69 -18.01 -10.30
C VAL A 292 6.90 -18.33 -11.78
N ARG A 293 6.61 -19.57 -12.17
CA ARG A 293 6.78 -20.04 -13.55
C ARG A 293 5.98 -19.18 -14.53
N GLY A 294 6.65 -18.63 -15.54
CA GLY A 294 6.06 -17.73 -16.55
C GLY A 294 5.79 -16.30 -16.05
N GLY A 295 6.04 -16.02 -14.76
CA GLY A 295 5.85 -14.68 -14.20
C GLY A 295 6.93 -13.68 -14.59
N HIS A 296 8.15 -14.14 -14.89
CA HIS A 296 9.25 -13.28 -15.34
C HIS A 296 8.88 -12.50 -16.62
N ASP A 297 8.34 -13.18 -17.63
CA ASP A 297 7.89 -12.56 -18.89
C ASP A 297 6.78 -11.52 -18.66
N ILE A 298 5.87 -11.80 -17.72
CA ILE A 298 4.79 -10.87 -17.35
C ILE A 298 5.38 -9.59 -16.75
N ILE A 299 6.38 -9.71 -15.88
CA ILE A 299 7.05 -8.56 -15.25
C ILE A 299 7.79 -7.74 -16.29
N LEU A 300 8.56 -8.36 -17.19
CA LEU A 300 9.25 -7.63 -18.25
C LEU A 300 8.27 -6.93 -19.19
N SER A 301 7.18 -7.60 -19.58
CA SER A 301 6.12 -6.98 -20.38
C SER A 301 5.45 -5.81 -19.66
N ALA A 302 5.30 -5.88 -18.33
CA ALA A 302 4.74 -4.80 -17.54
C ALA A 302 5.69 -3.59 -17.47
N PHE A 303 7.01 -3.81 -17.37
CA PHE A 303 8.00 -2.73 -17.42
C PHE A 303 8.21 -2.16 -18.83
N ASP A 304 8.03 -2.96 -19.89
CA ASP A 304 7.98 -2.44 -21.25
C ASP A 304 6.73 -1.56 -21.44
N ASN A 305 5.56 -1.95 -20.90
CA ASN A 305 4.38 -1.08 -20.87
C ASN A 305 4.63 0.19 -20.04
N PHE A 306 5.25 0.05 -18.87
CA PHE A 306 5.62 1.17 -18.02
C PHE A 306 6.50 2.16 -18.76
N LYS A 307 7.53 1.68 -19.47
CA LYS A 307 8.43 2.50 -20.30
C LYS A 307 7.66 3.34 -21.32
N GLU A 308 6.74 2.73 -22.07
CA GLU A 308 5.94 3.42 -23.09
C GLU A 308 5.00 4.48 -22.48
N VAL A 309 4.28 4.15 -21.41
CA VAL A 309 3.35 5.07 -20.73
C VAL A 309 4.12 6.23 -20.07
N SER A 310 5.28 5.93 -19.52
CA SER A 310 6.17 6.85 -18.80
C SER A 310 7.05 7.69 -19.72
N LYS A 311 7.13 7.32 -21.00
CA LYS A 311 8.06 7.89 -21.99
C LYS A 311 9.53 7.79 -21.56
N GLU A 312 9.89 6.68 -20.92
CA GLU A 312 11.28 6.37 -20.60
C GLU A 312 12.08 6.03 -21.86
N LYS A 313 13.38 6.33 -21.87
CA LYS A 313 14.24 5.93 -22.98
C LYS A 313 14.58 4.45 -22.88
N ASN A 314 14.89 4.01 -21.65
CA ASN A 314 15.22 2.63 -21.32
C ASN A 314 14.22 2.10 -20.30
N ARG A 315 13.92 0.81 -20.33
CA ARG A 315 13.13 0.18 -19.27
C ARG A 315 13.86 0.33 -17.92
N PHE A 316 13.10 0.40 -16.82
CA PHE A 316 13.59 0.58 -15.45
C PHE A 316 14.24 1.96 -15.12
N GLU A 317 14.20 2.93 -16.03
CA GLU A 317 14.88 4.22 -15.83
C GLU A 317 14.33 4.99 -14.61
N LYS A 318 13.01 5.12 -14.47
CA LYS A 318 12.36 5.76 -13.31
C LYS A 318 12.50 4.94 -12.05
N LEU A 319 12.53 3.60 -12.15
CA LEU A 319 12.80 2.75 -10.99
C LEU A 319 14.17 3.09 -10.41
N MET A 320 15.19 3.20 -11.27
CA MET A 320 16.53 3.61 -10.87
C MET A 320 16.58 5.06 -10.37
N GLU A 321 15.84 5.99 -11.00
CA GLU A 321 15.70 7.36 -10.50
C GLU A 321 15.14 7.40 -9.07
N TYR A 322 14.10 6.61 -8.78
CA TYR A 322 13.54 6.53 -7.44
C TYR A 322 14.51 5.89 -6.45
N PHE A 323 15.20 4.83 -6.87
CA PHE A 323 16.14 4.14 -5.99
C PHE A 323 17.33 5.01 -5.62
N ILE A 324 17.88 5.77 -6.58
CA ILE A 324 19.04 6.63 -6.37
C ILE A 324 18.68 7.86 -5.53
N ASN A 325 17.51 8.46 -5.76
CA ASN A 325 17.14 9.75 -5.18
C ASN A 325 16.33 9.68 -3.87
N ASP A 326 15.72 8.55 -3.53
CA ASP A 326 14.89 8.38 -2.32
C ASP A 326 15.58 7.47 -1.29
N ASP A 327 16.73 7.92 -0.78
CA ASP A 327 17.53 7.25 0.24
C ASP A 327 16.94 7.35 1.66
N SER A 328 15.83 8.08 1.81
CA SER A 328 15.20 8.37 3.09
C SER A 328 14.46 7.17 3.70
N ASN A 329 14.09 6.18 2.88
CA ASN A 329 13.26 5.05 3.29
C ASN A 329 13.96 3.71 3.03
N ILE A 330 14.56 3.17 4.09
CA ILE A 330 15.29 1.90 4.04
C ILE A 330 14.42 0.72 3.58
N ASP A 331 13.14 0.65 3.98
CA ASP A 331 12.26 -0.45 3.58
C ASP A 331 12.03 -0.46 2.05
N PHE A 332 11.85 0.72 1.45
CA PHE A 332 11.78 0.86 -0.01
C PHE A 332 13.09 0.45 -0.69
N MET A 333 14.25 0.90 -0.16
CA MET A 333 15.54 0.53 -0.73
C MET A 333 15.77 -0.98 -0.70
N VAL A 334 15.42 -1.64 0.41
CA VAL A 334 15.50 -3.10 0.55
C VAL A 334 14.60 -3.79 -0.48
N ALA A 335 13.33 -3.37 -0.59
CA ALA A 335 12.40 -3.94 -1.57
C ALA A 335 12.84 -3.71 -3.02
N CYS A 336 13.42 -2.55 -3.32
CA CYS A 336 13.95 -2.22 -4.65
C CYS A 336 15.14 -3.10 -5.01
N MET A 337 16.13 -3.18 -4.12
CA MET A 337 17.31 -4.02 -4.33
C MET A 337 16.92 -5.50 -4.43
N GLN A 338 15.98 -5.97 -3.60
CA GLN A 338 15.47 -7.34 -3.68
C GLN A 338 14.76 -7.61 -5.02
N PHE A 339 13.95 -6.68 -5.51
CA PHE A 339 13.31 -6.81 -6.82
C PHE A 339 14.35 -6.88 -7.95
N ILE A 340 15.37 -6.02 -7.93
CA ILE A 340 16.47 -6.02 -8.91
C ILE A 340 17.21 -7.37 -8.88
N ASN A 341 17.54 -7.87 -7.69
CA ASN A 341 18.18 -9.19 -7.52
C ASN A 341 17.36 -10.30 -8.20
N ILE A 342 16.05 -10.29 -7.96
CA ILE A 342 15.15 -11.30 -8.51
C ILE A 342 15.05 -11.17 -10.03
N VAL A 343 14.76 -9.98 -10.56
CA VAL A 343 14.53 -9.81 -12.01
C VAL A 343 15.79 -10.13 -12.83
N VAL A 344 16.97 -9.83 -12.31
CA VAL A 344 18.25 -10.09 -12.98
C VAL A 344 18.69 -11.55 -12.83
N HIS A 345 18.69 -12.09 -11.60
CA HIS A 345 19.38 -13.36 -11.31
C HIS A 345 18.48 -14.60 -11.26
N SER A 346 17.14 -14.46 -11.29
CA SER A 346 16.23 -15.62 -11.31
C SER A 346 16.07 -16.28 -12.68
N VAL A 347 16.61 -15.67 -13.75
CA VAL A 347 16.49 -16.21 -15.11
C VAL A 347 17.41 -17.41 -15.33
N GLU A 348 16.89 -18.44 -16.02
CA GLU A 348 17.63 -19.67 -16.31
C GLU A 348 18.70 -19.49 -17.40
N ASN A 349 18.47 -18.60 -18.37
CA ASN A 349 19.40 -18.35 -19.46
C ASN A 349 20.49 -17.36 -19.04
N MET A 350 21.73 -17.84 -18.95
CA MET A 350 22.87 -17.03 -18.51
C MET A 350 23.21 -15.85 -19.43
N ASN A 351 23.00 -15.98 -20.75
CA ASN A 351 23.20 -14.84 -21.66
C ASN A 351 22.15 -13.76 -21.43
N PHE A 352 20.92 -14.17 -21.17
CA PHE A 352 19.84 -13.24 -20.82
C PHE A 352 20.07 -12.58 -19.46
N ARG A 353 20.60 -13.33 -18.48
CA ARG A 353 21.04 -12.79 -17.19
C ARG A 353 22.09 -11.69 -17.36
N VAL A 354 23.13 -11.93 -18.17
CA VAL A 354 24.16 -10.92 -18.46
C VAL A 354 23.56 -9.70 -19.16
N HIS A 355 22.62 -9.88 -20.08
CA HIS A 355 21.92 -8.78 -20.73
C HIS A 355 21.15 -7.91 -19.72
N LEU A 356 20.32 -8.52 -18.87
CA LEU A 356 19.57 -7.80 -17.84
C LEU A 356 20.50 -7.10 -16.83
N GLN A 357 21.59 -7.76 -16.43
CA GLN A 357 22.61 -7.16 -15.58
C GLN A 357 23.18 -5.89 -16.23
N TYR A 358 23.56 -5.97 -17.51
CA TYR A 358 24.09 -4.82 -18.24
C TYR A 358 23.09 -3.68 -18.39
N GLU A 359 21.78 -3.95 -18.52
CA GLU A 359 20.76 -2.91 -18.53
C GLU A 359 20.81 -2.06 -17.25
N PHE A 360 20.91 -2.69 -16.08
CA PHE A 360 21.04 -1.98 -14.81
C PHE A 360 22.40 -1.30 -14.63
N THR A 361 23.49 -1.92 -15.09
CA THR A 361 24.81 -1.27 -15.15
C THR A 361 24.76 0.02 -15.99
N HIS A 362 24.08 -0.01 -17.13
CA HIS A 362 23.92 1.16 -18.01
C HIS A 362 23.09 2.28 -17.36
N LEU A 363 22.15 1.93 -16.48
CA LEU A 363 21.40 2.88 -15.66
C LEU A 363 22.16 3.35 -14.40
N GLY A 364 23.41 2.94 -14.22
CA GLY A 364 24.29 3.41 -13.15
C GLY A 364 24.14 2.67 -11.82
N LEU A 365 23.52 1.48 -11.81
CA LEU A 365 23.33 0.69 -10.59
C LEU A 365 24.67 0.40 -9.89
N ASP A 366 25.67 -0.09 -10.62
CA ASP A 366 26.93 -0.54 -10.02
C ASP A 366 27.68 0.59 -9.30
N THR A 367 27.72 1.77 -9.90
CA THR A 367 28.30 2.98 -9.29
C THR A 367 27.53 3.39 -8.04
N TYR A 368 26.20 3.32 -8.08
CA TYR A 368 25.36 3.65 -6.92
C TYR A 368 25.56 2.64 -5.78
N LEU A 369 25.63 1.34 -6.08
CA LEU A 369 25.85 0.29 -5.09
C LEU A 369 27.22 0.42 -4.42
N GLN A 370 28.26 0.85 -5.14
CA GLN A 370 29.57 1.13 -4.53
C GLN A 370 29.47 2.18 -3.42
N ASN A 371 28.68 3.24 -3.62
CA ASN A 371 28.45 4.26 -2.60
C ASN A 371 27.59 3.74 -1.44
N LEU A 372 26.66 2.82 -1.70
CA LEU A 372 25.79 2.23 -0.67
C LEU A 372 26.43 1.10 0.14
N LYS A 373 27.63 0.61 -0.21
CA LYS A 373 28.31 -0.46 0.55
C LYS A 373 28.52 -0.12 2.02
N GLU A 374 28.70 1.16 2.32
CA GLU A 374 28.90 1.69 3.68
C GLU A 374 27.59 1.99 4.43
N THR A 375 26.45 1.50 3.94
CA THR A 375 25.17 1.67 4.63
C THR A 375 25.17 1.06 6.03
N GLU A 376 24.61 1.78 7.01
CA GLU A 376 24.42 1.27 8.38
C GLU A 376 23.31 0.21 8.48
N SER A 377 22.48 0.06 7.44
CA SER A 377 21.35 -0.87 7.42
C SER A 377 21.80 -2.29 7.07
N GLU A 378 21.80 -3.19 8.06
CA GLU A 378 22.11 -4.61 7.85
C GLU A 378 21.20 -5.26 6.80
N LYS A 379 19.89 -4.95 6.83
CA LYS A 379 18.93 -5.51 5.86
C LYS A 379 19.27 -5.13 4.42
N LEU A 380 19.64 -3.85 4.21
CA LEU A 380 20.01 -3.36 2.89
C LEU A 380 21.36 -3.93 2.46
N HIS A 381 22.32 -3.96 3.38
CA HIS A 381 23.65 -4.54 3.15
C HIS A 381 23.55 -6.00 2.66
N VAL A 382 22.69 -6.82 3.28
CA VAL A 382 22.46 -8.20 2.84
C VAL A 382 21.95 -8.27 1.39
N GLN A 383 21.04 -7.38 0.99
CA GLN A 383 20.53 -7.35 -0.39
C GLN A 383 21.59 -6.90 -1.40
N ILE A 384 22.40 -5.89 -1.03
CA ILE A 384 23.51 -5.40 -1.86
C ILE A 384 24.56 -6.50 -2.03
N GLN A 385 24.95 -7.16 -0.94
CA GLN A 385 25.94 -8.23 -0.99
C GLN A 385 25.44 -9.40 -1.84
N ALA A 386 24.18 -9.80 -1.69
CA ALA A 386 23.58 -10.84 -2.51
C ALA A 386 23.58 -10.50 -4.01
N TYR A 387 23.44 -9.23 -4.40
CA TYR A 387 23.62 -8.80 -5.80
C TYR A 387 25.06 -8.98 -6.23
N MET A 388 26.00 -8.40 -5.47
CA MET A 388 27.43 -8.38 -5.80
C MET A 388 28.01 -9.79 -5.95
N ASP A 389 27.60 -10.72 -5.09
CA ASP A 389 28.03 -12.13 -5.14
C ASP A 389 27.52 -12.86 -6.40
N ASN A 390 26.47 -12.34 -7.04
CA ASN A 390 25.81 -12.90 -8.21
C ASN A 390 26.14 -12.17 -9.52
N VAL A 391 26.92 -11.09 -9.48
CA VAL A 391 27.37 -10.37 -10.67
C VAL A 391 28.27 -11.26 -11.53
N LEU A 392 27.97 -11.34 -12.82
CA LEU A 392 28.77 -12.08 -13.79
C LEU A 392 29.79 -11.15 -14.46
N ASP A 393 31.07 -11.49 -14.34
CA ASP A 393 32.17 -10.88 -15.10
C ASP A 393 32.60 -11.81 -16.24
N VAL A 394 32.10 -11.54 -17.45
CA VAL A 394 32.40 -12.36 -18.63
C VAL A 394 33.88 -12.27 -19.00
N GLY A 395 34.54 -11.14 -18.74
CA GLY A 395 35.96 -10.96 -19.02
C GLY A 395 36.82 -11.88 -18.16
N ALA A 396 36.60 -11.85 -16.84
CA ALA A 396 37.30 -12.72 -15.90
C ALA A 396 37.05 -14.21 -16.20
N LEU A 397 35.81 -14.59 -16.53
CA LEU A 397 35.45 -15.98 -16.86
C LEU A 397 36.15 -16.50 -18.13
N LEU A 398 36.47 -15.61 -19.08
CA LEU A 398 37.22 -15.95 -20.28
C LEU A 398 38.74 -16.01 -20.05
N GLU A 399 39.26 -15.29 -19.06
CA GLU A 399 40.69 -15.33 -18.67
C GLU A 399 41.04 -16.58 -17.85
N ASP A 400 40.04 -17.17 -17.17
CA ASP A 400 40.18 -18.41 -16.38
C ASP A 400 39.98 -19.71 -17.20
N CYS A 401 39.68 -19.60 -18.50
CA CYS A 401 39.55 -20.72 -19.46
C CYS A 401 40.78 -20.86 -20.36
#